data_AF-A0A0S8AI85-F1
#
_entry.id   AF-A0A0S8AI85-F1
#
_cell.length_a   1.000
_cell.length_b   1.000
_cell.length_c   1.000
_cell.angle_alpha   90.00
_cell.angle_beta   90.00
_cell.angle_gamma   90.00
#
_symmetry.space_group_name_H-M   'P 1'
#
loop_
_entity.id
_entity.type
_entity.pdbx_description
1 polymer ?
#
loop_
_entity_poly.entity_id
_entity_poly.type
_entity_poly.pdbx_seq_one_letter_code
_entity_poly.pdbx_strand_id
1 'polypeptide(L)'
;MDLLGKMPKVGSGSDMSGHHQHIMLNHALMMALEGANSFMLGQMGMAKGIDEVSVEHGRMMLKNARSLFNDIMSGGDMMKMHMDGITPENDTIMNYTHKLAEAQLQVLTLLDEMPGVK
;
A
#
# COMPACT_ATOMS: atom_id res chain seq x y z
N MET A 1 4.24 -10.11 -29.38
CA MET A 1 4.37 -8.72 -28.91
C MET A 1 5.62 -8.67 -28.06
N ASP A 2 6.62 -7.89 -28.46
CA ASP A 2 7.78 -7.60 -27.63
C ASP A 2 7.35 -6.58 -26.56
N LEU A 3 7.09 -7.08 -25.35
CA LEU A 3 6.70 -6.27 -24.19
C LEU A 3 7.91 -5.57 -23.53
N LEU A 4 9.14 -6.00 -23.86
CA LEU A 4 10.37 -5.51 -23.23
C LEU A 4 10.96 -4.33 -24.03
N GLY A 5 10.81 -4.31 -25.35
CA GLY A 5 11.31 -3.23 -26.22
C GLY A 5 10.60 -1.87 -26.06
N LYS A 6 9.51 -1.79 -25.27
CA LYS A 6 8.73 -0.55 -25.03
C LYS A 6 8.86 0.01 -23.61
N MET A 7 9.63 -0.62 -22.73
CA MET A 7 9.80 -0.09 -21.38
C MET A 7 10.70 1.15 -21.43
N PRO A 8 10.27 2.30 -20.88
CA PRO A 8 11.13 3.47 -20.73
C PRO A 8 12.43 3.06 -20.05
N LYS A 9 13.56 3.59 -20.53
CA LYS A 9 14.86 3.36 -19.86
C LYS A 9 14.76 3.86 -18.43
N VAL A 10 14.82 2.91 -17.51
CA VAL A 10 14.87 3.10 -16.05
C VAL A 10 16.17 3.87 -15.73
N GLY A 11 16.04 5.15 -15.38
CA GLY A 11 17.16 6.09 -15.16
C GLY A 11 17.76 5.98 -13.75
N SER A 12 18.90 6.61 -13.48
CA SER A 12 19.62 6.50 -12.19
C SER A 12 18.97 7.26 -11.02
N GLY A 13 19.11 6.75 -9.80
CA GLY A 13 18.98 7.49 -8.53
C GLY A 13 17.55 7.82 -8.08
N SER A 14 16.87 8.73 -8.79
CA SER A 14 15.45 9.07 -8.54
C SER A 14 14.52 7.87 -8.75
N ASP A 15 14.91 6.99 -9.68
CA ASP A 15 14.23 5.73 -9.95
C ASP A 15 14.27 4.76 -8.76
N MET A 16 15.38 4.71 -8.01
CA MET A 16 15.46 3.83 -6.83
C MET A 16 14.55 4.33 -5.71
N SER A 17 14.50 5.64 -5.45
CA SER A 17 13.56 6.21 -4.48
C SER A 17 12.11 5.93 -4.87
N GLY A 18 11.74 6.10 -6.15
CA GLY A 18 10.42 5.72 -6.66
C GLY A 18 10.15 4.22 -6.55
N HIS A 19 11.14 3.37 -6.83
CA HIS A 19 11.05 1.92 -6.69
C HIS A 19 10.83 1.48 -5.24
N HIS A 20 11.54 2.09 -4.28
CA HIS A 20 11.34 1.83 -2.86
C HIS A 20 9.93 2.23 -2.41
N GLN A 21 9.41 3.38 -2.84
CA GLN A 21 8.03 3.77 -2.54
C GLN A 21 7.01 2.78 -3.11
N HIS A 22 7.21 2.33 -4.35
CA HIS A 22 6.38 1.28 -4.95
C HIS A 22 6.37 -0.02 -4.11
N ILE A 23 7.54 -0.49 -3.66
CA ILE A 23 7.64 -1.67 -2.78
C ILE A 23 6.86 -1.44 -1.48
N MET A 24 7.04 -0.28 -0.86
CA MET A 24 6.39 0.02 0.42
C MET A 24 4.87 0.15 0.29
N LEU A 25 4.38 0.67 -0.83
CA LEU A 25 2.95 0.70 -1.16
C LEU A 25 2.36 -0.72 -1.26
N ASN A 26 3.05 -1.61 -1.98
CA ASN A 26 2.65 -3.02 -2.06
C ASN A 26 2.68 -3.69 -0.68
N HIS A 27 3.68 -3.38 0.15
CA HIS A 27 3.77 -3.90 1.50
C HIS A 27 2.61 -3.44 2.38
N ALA A 28 2.23 -2.15 2.31
CA ALA A 28 1.06 -1.63 3.00
C ALA A 28 -0.22 -2.37 2.58
N LEU A 29 -0.42 -2.59 1.27
CA LEU A 29 -1.56 -3.36 0.78
C LEU A 29 -1.55 -4.81 1.30
N MET A 30 -0.41 -5.49 1.26
CA MET A 30 -0.28 -6.87 1.76
C MET A 30 -0.63 -6.96 3.24
N MET A 31 -0.11 -6.05 4.07
CA MET A 31 -0.45 -6.00 5.49
C MET A 31 -1.96 -5.84 5.70
N ALA A 32 -2.63 -5.00 4.90
CA ALA A 32 -4.08 -4.86 5.02
C ALA A 32 -4.82 -6.13 4.61
N LEU A 33 -4.45 -6.77 3.50
CA LEU A 33 -5.08 -8.00 3.02
C LEU A 33 -4.90 -9.16 4.02
N GLU A 34 -3.69 -9.33 4.55
CA GLU A 34 -3.39 -10.33 5.58
C GLU A 34 -4.10 -10.00 6.90
N GLY A 35 -4.14 -8.73 7.28
CA GLY A 35 -4.88 -8.23 8.45
C GLY A 35 -6.37 -8.52 8.36
N ALA A 36 -6.98 -8.25 7.21
CA ALA A 36 -8.39 -8.57 6.94
C ALA A 36 -8.68 -10.07 7.02
N ASN A 37 -7.80 -10.91 6.46
CA ASN A 37 -7.93 -12.36 6.55
C ASN A 37 -7.85 -12.86 8.00
N SER A 38 -6.87 -12.36 8.77
CA SER A 38 -6.71 -12.70 10.19
C SER A 38 -7.91 -12.24 11.03
N PHE A 39 -8.40 -11.03 10.76
CA PHE A 39 -9.59 -10.49 11.41
C PHE A 39 -10.82 -11.37 11.15
N MET A 40 -11.10 -11.72 9.89
CA MET A 40 -12.22 -12.60 9.53
C MET A 40 -12.08 -13.98 10.15
N LEU A 41 -10.89 -14.57 10.11
CA LEU A 41 -10.63 -15.89 10.68
C LEU A 41 -11.01 -15.94 12.17
N GLY A 42 -10.62 -14.92 12.93
CA GLY A 42 -10.98 -14.80 14.35
C GLY A 42 -12.46 -14.53 14.57
N GLN A 43 -13.09 -13.65 13.78
CA GLN A 43 -14.54 -13.39 13.85
C GLN A 43 -15.37 -14.65 13.59
N MET A 44 -14.89 -15.53 12.70
CA MET A 44 -15.56 -16.79 12.36
C MET A 44 -15.33 -17.90 13.40
N GLY A 45 -14.54 -17.67 14.45
CA GLY A 45 -14.18 -18.70 15.44
C GLY A 45 -13.32 -19.82 14.84
N MET A 46 -12.59 -19.52 13.76
CA MET A 46 -11.83 -20.50 12.98
C MET A 46 -10.33 -20.55 13.34
N ALA A 47 -9.86 -19.64 14.22
CA ALA A 47 -8.48 -19.59 14.66
C ALA A 47 -8.19 -20.48 15.88
N LYS A 48 -9.17 -21.27 16.35
CA LYS A 48 -9.07 -22.31 17.41
C LYS A 48 -8.14 -21.96 18.57
N GLY A 49 -8.67 -21.25 19.56
CA GLY A 49 -7.98 -20.95 20.82
C GLY A 49 -7.16 -19.67 20.80
N ILE A 50 -7.13 -18.97 19.67
CA ILE A 50 -6.53 -17.64 19.52
C ILE A 50 -7.45 -16.67 18.73
N ASP A 51 -8.76 -16.92 18.70
CA ASP A 51 -9.72 -16.12 17.92
C ASP A 51 -9.69 -14.63 18.29
N GLU A 52 -9.71 -14.29 19.58
CA GLU A 52 -9.59 -12.91 20.06
C GLU A 52 -8.26 -12.27 19.64
N VAL A 53 -7.15 -13.02 19.72
CA VAL A 53 -5.82 -12.54 19.29
C VAL A 53 -5.80 -12.31 17.78
N SER A 54 -6.43 -13.20 17.00
CA SER A 54 -6.55 -13.10 15.54
C SER A 54 -7.34 -11.84 15.14
N VAL A 55 -8.46 -11.57 15.82
CA VAL A 55 -9.27 -10.35 15.63
C VAL A 55 -8.43 -9.10 15.92
N GLU A 56 -7.78 -9.04 17.08
CA GLU A 56 -7.03 -7.86 17.49
C GLU A 56 -5.80 -7.63 16.59
N HIS A 57 -5.06 -8.70 16.28
CA HIS A 57 -3.91 -8.61 15.37
C HIS A 57 -4.33 -8.16 13.97
N GLY A 58 -5.43 -8.69 13.44
CA GLY A 58 -5.99 -8.27 12.16
C GLY A 58 -6.36 -6.77 12.15
N ARG A 59 -7.02 -6.28 13.21
CA ARG A 59 -7.36 -4.86 13.36
C ARG A 59 -6.12 -3.97 13.42
N MET A 60 -5.09 -4.39 14.16
CA MET A 60 -3.81 -3.68 14.22
C MET A 60 -3.11 -3.64 12.86
N MET A 61 -3.10 -4.74 12.10
CA MET A 61 -2.52 -4.77 10.76
C MET A 61 -3.23 -3.82 9.79
N LEU A 62 -4.57 -3.78 9.80
CA LEU A 62 -5.36 -2.84 9.00
C LEU A 62 -5.02 -1.38 9.35
N LYS A 63 -5.00 -1.06 10.64
CA LYS A 63 -4.61 0.28 11.12
C LYS A 63 -3.19 0.66 10.70
N ASN A 64 -2.23 -0.24 10.88
CA ASN A 64 -0.83 0.01 10.57
C ASN A 64 -0.60 0.11 9.05
N ALA A 65 -1.31 -0.67 8.25
CA ALA A 65 -1.31 -0.56 6.80
C ALA A 65 -1.80 0.81 6.33
N ARG A 66 -2.89 1.33 6.93
CA ARG A 66 -3.38 2.68 6.65
C ARG A 66 -2.37 3.75 7.01
N SER A 67 -1.75 3.63 8.19
CA SER A 67 -0.69 4.55 8.62
C SER A 67 0.47 4.54 7.63
N LEU A 68 0.99 3.36 7.29
CA LEU A 68 2.12 3.23 6.38
C LEU A 68 1.78 3.78 4.99
N PHE A 69 0.60 3.48 4.45
CA PHE A 69 0.16 4.03 3.16
C PHE A 69 0.17 5.56 3.17
N ASN A 70 -0.38 6.17 4.23
CA ASN A 70 -0.41 7.62 4.38
C ASN A 70 1.00 8.21 4.52
N ASP A 71 1.88 7.56 5.27
CA ASP A 71 3.27 8.00 5.44
C ASP A 71 4.03 7.96 4.11
N ILE A 72 3.77 6.99 3.23
CA ILE A 72 4.42 6.93 1.92
C ILE A 72 3.88 8.03 1.00
N MET A 73 2.56 8.19 0.92
CA MET A 73 1.93 9.09 -0.05
C MET A 73 1.88 10.56 0.38
N SER A 74 1.95 10.81 1.69
CA SER A 74 1.87 12.15 2.27
C SER A 74 3.10 12.50 3.12
N GLY A 75 4.12 11.64 3.17
CA GLY A 75 5.32 11.86 3.96
C GLY A 75 6.35 12.77 3.29
N GLY A 76 7.39 13.10 4.06
CA GLY A 76 8.42 14.06 3.66
C GLY A 76 9.16 13.69 2.37
N ASP A 77 9.38 12.40 2.11
CA ASP A 77 10.07 11.95 0.90
C ASP A 77 9.25 12.19 -0.38
N MET A 78 7.94 11.91 -0.34
CA MET A 78 7.03 12.22 -1.46
C MET A 78 6.95 13.73 -1.70
N MET A 79 6.82 14.51 -0.63
CA MET A 79 6.81 15.98 -0.73
C MET A 79 8.12 16.52 -1.30
N LYS A 80 9.26 15.98 -0.87
CA LYS A 80 10.58 16.37 -1.38
C LYS A 80 10.70 16.08 -2.87
N MET A 81 10.28 14.91 -3.33
CA MET A 81 10.27 14.59 -4.77
C MET A 81 9.40 15.55 -5.57
N HIS A 82 8.22 15.91 -5.07
CA HIS A 82 7.37 16.91 -5.71
C HIS A 82 8.03 18.29 -5.77
N MET A 83 8.69 18.72 -4.68
CA MET A 83 9.45 19.97 -4.64
C MET A 83 10.63 19.98 -5.63
N ASP A 84 11.26 18.81 -5.85
CA ASP A 84 12.33 18.62 -6.82
C ASP A 84 11.80 18.47 -8.27
N GLY A 85 10.49 18.66 -8.49
CA GLY A 85 9.84 18.64 -9.81
C GLY A 85 9.43 17.25 -10.30
N ILE A 86 9.71 16.19 -9.54
CA ILE A 86 9.31 14.81 -9.83
C ILE A 86 7.83 14.66 -9.45
N THR A 87 6.96 14.88 -10.43
CA THR A 87 5.51 15.00 -10.26
C THR A 87 4.77 14.06 -11.22
N PRO A 88 3.52 13.66 -10.93
CA PRO A 88 2.75 12.77 -11.81
C PRO A 88 2.57 13.29 -13.25
N GLU A 89 2.66 14.59 -13.47
CA GLU A 89 2.52 15.23 -14.79
C GLU A 89 3.80 15.13 -15.62
N ASN A 90 4.96 15.11 -14.95
CA ASN A 90 6.27 15.26 -15.59
C ASN A 90 7.15 14.00 -15.49
N ASP A 91 6.79 13.03 -14.64
CA ASP A 91 7.53 11.78 -14.46
C ASP A 91 6.60 10.56 -14.58
N THR A 92 6.95 9.64 -15.49
CA THR A 92 6.12 8.46 -15.79
C THR A 92 6.07 7.45 -14.64
N ILE A 93 7.17 7.29 -13.89
CA ILE A 93 7.21 6.38 -12.74
C ILE A 93 6.38 6.97 -11.61
N MET A 94 6.52 8.26 -11.33
CA MET A 94 5.68 8.96 -10.34
C MET A 94 4.20 8.88 -10.71
N ASN A 95 3.84 9.08 -11.99
CA ASN A 95 2.47 8.91 -12.47
C ASN A 95 1.91 7.51 -12.19
N TYR A 96 2.70 6.49 -12.51
CA TYR A 96 2.31 5.10 -12.27
C TYR A 96 2.16 4.80 -10.77
N THR A 97 3.10 5.27 -9.94
CA THR A 97 3.05 5.13 -8.49
C THR A 97 1.78 5.76 -7.90
N HIS A 98 1.38 6.93 -8.36
CA HIS A 98 0.13 7.58 -7.92
C HIS A 98 -1.12 6.78 -8.32
N LYS A 99 -1.18 6.27 -9.56
CA LYS A 99 -2.29 5.41 -10.01
C LYS A 99 -2.38 4.11 -9.22
N LEU A 100 -1.24 3.50 -8.92
CA LEU A 100 -1.19 2.32 -8.07
C LEU A 100 -1.70 2.63 -6.67
N ALA A 101 -1.22 3.72 -6.06
CA ALA A 101 -1.66 4.15 -4.74
C ALA A 101 -3.17 4.44 -4.69
N GLU A 102 -3.73 5.06 -5.73
CA GLU A 102 -5.18 5.30 -5.83
C GLU A 102 -5.97 3.99 -5.84
N ALA A 103 -5.57 3.02 -6.66
CA ALA A 103 -6.22 1.71 -6.70
C ALA A 103 -6.10 0.96 -5.36
N GLN A 104 -4.93 1.03 -4.72
CA GLN A 104 -4.72 0.45 -3.39
C GLN A 104 -5.57 1.13 -2.32
N LEU A 105 -5.72 2.46 -2.37
CA LEU A 105 -6.55 3.22 -1.44
C LEU A 105 -8.01 2.76 -1.50
N GLN A 106 -8.52 2.45 -2.69
CA GLN A 106 -9.87 1.89 -2.86
C GLN A 106 -10.00 0.53 -2.16
N VAL A 107 -9.02 -0.36 -2.34
CA VAL A 107 -9.00 -1.67 -1.64
C VAL A 107 -8.94 -1.48 -0.13
N LEU A 108 -8.00 -0.65 0.37
CA LEU A 108 -7.88 -0.37 1.81
C LEU A 108 -9.20 0.19 2.38
N THR A 109 -9.89 1.05 1.65
CA THR A 109 -11.19 1.61 2.07
C THR A 109 -12.25 0.53 2.20
N LEU A 110 -12.34 -0.39 1.25
CA LEU A 110 -13.25 -1.53 1.35
C LEU A 110 -12.94 -2.43 2.55
N LEU A 111 -11.67 -2.62 2.88
CA LEU A 111 -11.27 -3.42 4.05
C LEU A 111 -11.63 -2.72 5.39
N ASP A 112 -11.52 -1.40 5.47
CA ASP A 112 -11.95 -0.64 6.65
C ASP A 112 -13.47 -0.64 6.87
N GLU A 113 -14.24 -0.95 5.83
CA GLU A 113 -15.70 -1.06 5.87
C GLU A 113 -16.18 -2.46 6.29
N MET A 114 -15.28 -3.43 6.46
CA MET A 114 -15.64 -4.76 6.93
C MET A 114 -16.34 -4.69 8.30
N PRO A 115 -17.47 -5.39 8.48
CA PRO A 115 -18.19 -5.38 9.75
C PRO A 115 -17.30 -5.76 10.94
N GLY A 116 -17.30 -4.91 11.97
CA GLY A 116 -16.54 -5.12 13.20
C GLY A 116 -15.08 -4.66 13.17
N VAL A 117 -14.56 -4.13 12.05
CA VAL A 117 -13.20 -3.55 11.97
C VAL A 117 -13.07 -2.19 12.66
N LYS A 118 -14.18 -1.43 12.73
CA LYS A 118 -14.26 -0.14 13.45
C LYS A 118 -14.62 -0.31 14.93
#